data_AF-A0A5C7SG28-F1
#
_entry.id   AF-A0A5C7SG28-F1
#
_cell.length_a   1.000
_cell.length_b   1.000
_cell.length_c   1.000
_cell.angle_alpha   90.00
_cell.angle_beta   90.00
_cell.angle_gamma   90.00
#
_symmetry.space_group_name_H-M   'P 1'
#
loop_
_entity.id
_entity.type
_entity.pdbx_description
1 polymer ?
#
loop_
_entity_poly.entity_id
_entity_poly.type
_entity_poly.pdbx_seq_one_letter_code
_entity_poly.pdbx_strand_id
1 'polypeptide(L)'
;MTTNNQPLAKPLRTQLENTVKAAREAAEKGARAALSQLAVGEAKAPDYLTDELKALRRRLRAHGRALGDTKVADDTQGLQHLVWEVAY
;
A
#
# COMPACT_ATOMS: atom_id res chain seq x y z
N MET A 1 -24.03 6.51 -31.44
CA MET A 1 -22.68 6.21 -30.91
C MET A 1 -22.62 4.73 -30.61
N THR A 2 -21.99 3.93 -31.48
CA THR A 2 -21.81 2.49 -31.23
C THR A 2 -20.66 2.31 -30.26
N THR A 3 -20.95 2.01 -29.00
CA THR A 3 -19.95 1.56 -28.03
C THR A 3 -19.34 0.26 -28.53
N ASN A 4 -18.07 0.33 -28.97
CA ASN A 4 -17.34 -0.81 -29.50
C ASN A 4 -16.88 -1.71 -28.34
N ASN A 5 -17.80 -2.55 -27.84
CA ASN A 5 -17.57 -3.48 -26.73
C ASN A 5 -16.95 -4.81 -27.21
N GLN A 6 -16.15 -4.77 -28.27
CA GLN A 6 -15.47 -5.96 -28.79
C GLN A 6 -14.26 -6.28 -27.88
N PRO A 7 -14.15 -7.50 -27.34
CA PRO A 7 -13.04 -7.87 -26.49
C PRO A 7 -11.74 -7.92 -27.28
N LEU A 8 -10.63 -7.53 -26.65
CA LEU A 8 -9.29 -7.63 -27.24
C LEU A 8 -9.00 -9.08 -27.68
N ALA A 9 -8.14 -9.25 -28.70
CA ALA A 9 -7.65 -10.57 -29.09
C ALA A 9 -6.97 -11.29 -27.90
N LYS A 10 -7.01 -12.64 -27.87
CA LYS A 10 -6.48 -13.44 -26.74
C LYS A 10 -5.06 -13.02 -26.32
N PRO A 11 -4.08 -12.82 -27.23
CA PRO A 11 -2.73 -12.39 -26.82
C PRO A 11 -2.71 -11.05 -26.09
N LEU A 12 -3.52 -10.09 -26.56
CA LEU A 12 -3.61 -8.76 -25.97
C LEU A 12 -4.30 -8.77 -24.59
N ARG A 13 -5.31 -9.64 -24.39
CA ARG A 13 -5.91 -9.83 -23.05
C ARG A 13 -4.90 -10.42 -22.06
N THR A 14 -4.14 -11.43 -22.48
CA THR A 14 -3.09 -12.03 -21.65
C THR A 14 -1.99 -11.02 -21.32
N GLN A 15 -1.57 -10.22 -22.30
CA GLN A 15 -0.61 -9.15 -22.07
C GLN A 15 -1.14 -8.12 -21.07
N LEU A 16 -2.38 -7.64 -21.27
CA LEU A 16 -3.01 -6.69 -20.35
C LEU A 16 -3.08 -7.25 -18.91
N GLU A 17 -3.54 -8.49 -18.75
CA GLU A 17 -3.60 -9.16 -17.46
C GLU A 17 -2.23 -9.21 -16.77
N ASN A 18 -1.19 -9.63 -17.50
CA ASN A 18 0.16 -9.73 -16.98
C ASN A 18 0.74 -8.35 -16.62
N THR A 19 0.55 -7.35 -17.47
CA THR A 19 1.01 -5.98 -17.22
C THR A 19 0.32 -5.38 -15.99
N VAL A 20 -0.99 -5.59 -15.83
CA VAL A 20 -1.72 -5.11 -14.66
C VAL A 20 -1.24 -5.81 -13.39
N LYS A 21 -1.01 -7.13 -13.42
CA LYS A 21 -0.44 -7.86 -12.26
C LYS A 21 0.94 -7.32 -11.87
N ALA A 22 1.83 -7.11 -12.84
CA ALA A 22 3.15 -6.55 -12.58
C ALA A 22 3.08 -5.13 -12.01
N ALA A 23 2.17 -4.28 -12.52
CA ALA A 23 1.96 -2.94 -12.00
C ALA A 23 1.44 -2.96 -10.55
N ARG A 24 0.50 -3.85 -10.23
CA ARG A 24 0.00 -4.05 -8.86
C ARG A 24 1.11 -4.45 -7.89
N GLU A 25 1.92 -5.44 -8.27
CA GLU A 25 3.05 -5.88 -7.45
C GLU A 25 4.05 -4.74 -7.22
N ALA A 26 4.38 -3.97 -8.26
CA ALA A 26 5.26 -2.82 -8.15
C ALA A 26 4.70 -1.72 -7.23
N ALA A 27 3.41 -1.42 -7.34
CA ALA A 27 2.72 -0.44 -6.51
C ALA A 27 2.70 -0.85 -5.03
N GLU A 28 2.28 -2.10 -4.73
CA GLU A 28 2.24 -2.61 -3.36
C GLU A 28 3.64 -2.69 -2.74
N LYS A 29 4.66 -3.06 -3.51
CA LYS A 29 6.06 -3.04 -3.07
C LYS A 29 6.54 -1.63 -2.73
N GLY A 30 6.22 -0.65 -3.59
CA GLY A 30 6.56 0.76 -3.37
C GLY A 30 5.87 1.33 -2.14
N ALA A 31 4.57 1.08 -2.00
CA ALA A 31 3.77 1.47 -0.84
C ALA A 31 4.35 0.89 0.45
N ARG A 32 4.64 -0.42 0.47
CA ARG A 32 5.27 -1.08 1.62
C ARG A 32 6.64 -0.48 1.94
N ALA A 33 7.48 -0.23 0.96
CA ALA A 33 8.79 0.38 1.16
C ALA A 33 8.69 1.77 1.80
N ALA A 34 7.79 2.63 1.31
CA ALA A 34 7.57 3.96 1.86
C ALA A 34 7.06 3.92 3.31
N LEU A 35 6.10 3.03 3.61
CA LEU A 35 5.58 2.84 4.97
C LEU A 35 6.65 2.27 5.92
N SER A 36 7.52 1.37 5.43
CA SER A 36 8.65 0.82 6.18
C SER A 36 9.72 1.87 6.48
N GLN A 37 10.01 2.80 5.55
CA GLN A 37 10.94 3.92 5.80
C GLN A 37 10.46 4.84 6.94
N LEU A 38 9.15 4.96 7.12
CA LEU A 38 8.55 5.69 8.24
C LEU A 38 8.33 4.81 9.49
N ALA A 39 8.76 3.54 9.43
CA ALA A 39 8.58 2.53 10.47
C ALA A 39 7.11 2.47 10.95
N VAL A 40 6.14 2.57 10.04
CA VAL A 40 4.71 2.65 10.40
C VAL A 40 4.25 1.38 11.11
N GLY A 41 4.78 0.22 10.73
CA GLY A 41 4.46 -1.06 11.36
C GLY A 41 5.17 -1.32 12.70
N GLU A 42 6.26 -0.62 12.97
CA GLU A 42 7.08 -0.89 14.16
C GLU A 42 6.46 -0.36 15.45
N ALA A 43 6.89 -0.87 16.61
CA ALA A 43 6.47 -0.34 17.89
C ALA A 43 7.02 1.08 18.12
N LYS A 44 8.33 1.27 17.92
CA LYS A 44 9.04 2.53 18.16
C LYS A 44 9.32 3.29 16.86
N ALA A 45 9.21 4.61 16.91
CA ALA A 45 9.67 5.48 15.83
C ALA A 45 11.21 5.58 15.85
N PRO A 46 11.90 5.45 14.69
CA PRO A 46 13.33 5.65 14.60
C PRO A 46 13.76 7.08 14.95
N ASP A 47 14.96 7.20 15.52
CA ASP A 47 15.48 8.50 16.01
C ASP A 47 15.84 9.46 14.85
N TYR A 48 16.06 8.95 13.64
CA TYR A 48 16.33 9.75 12.45
C TYR A 48 15.10 10.47 11.87
N LEU A 49 13.88 10.13 12.31
CA LEU A 49 12.68 10.80 11.82
C LEU A 49 12.56 12.21 12.43
N THR A 50 12.35 13.19 11.56
CA THR A 50 11.96 14.55 11.98
C THR A 50 10.59 14.54 12.65
N ASP A 51 10.24 15.62 13.36
CA ASP A 51 8.95 15.70 14.04
C ASP A 51 7.75 15.69 13.08
N GLU A 52 7.91 16.25 11.89
CA GLU A 52 6.94 16.19 10.81
C GLU A 52 6.72 14.75 10.32
N LEU A 53 7.81 13.99 10.12
CA LEU A 53 7.73 12.59 9.72
C LEU A 53 7.16 11.71 10.83
N LYS A 54 7.47 12.00 12.11
CA LYS A 54 6.81 11.35 13.26
C LYS A 54 5.32 11.65 13.29
N ALA A 55 4.90 12.88 12.97
CA ALA A 55 3.49 13.25 12.88
C ALA A 55 2.78 12.53 11.73
N LEU A 56 3.40 12.43 10.55
CA LEU A 56 2.91 11.64 9.44
C LEU A 56 2.76 10.17 9.81
N ARG A 57 3.78 9.57 10.43
CA ARG A 57 3.75 8.18 10.94
C ARG A 57 2.57 7.93 11.87
N ARG A 58 2.31 8.83 12.83
CA ARG A 58 1.17 8.71 13.76
C ARG A 58 -0.17 8.70 13.03
N ARG A 59 -0.35 9.59 12.04
CA ARG A 59 -1.56 9.64 11.20
C ARG A 59 -1.74 8.38 10.37
N LEU A 60 -0.67 7.91 9.72
CA LEU A 60 -0.68 6.66 8.94
C LEU A 60 -1.03 5.45 9.80
N ARG A 61 -0.46 5.33 11.00
CA ARG A 61 -0.82 4.26 11.94
C ARG A 61 -2.29 4.29 12.30
N ALA A 62 -2.82 5.47 12.65
CA ALA A 62 -4.24 5.63 12.98
C ALA A 62 -5.13 5.27 11.79
N HIS A 63 -4.74 5.68 10.58
CA HIS A 63 -5.48 5.38 9.36
C HIS A 63 -5.50 3.88 9.05
N GLY A 64 -4.36 3.19 9.11
CA GLY A 64 -4.29 1.74 8.94
C GLY A 64 -5.22 1.01 9.90
N ARG A 65 -5.27 1.40 11.17
CA ARG A 65 -6.21 0.80 12.14
C ARG A 65 -7.68 1.08 11.80
N ALA A 66 -7.98 2.26 11.28
CA ALA A 66 -9.33 2.58 10.82
C ALA A 66 -9.76 1.74 9.61
N LEU A 67 -8.81 1.33 8.76
CA LEU A 67 -9.04 0.44 7.61
C LEU A 67 -9.11 -1.05 8.00
N GLY A 68 -8.70 -1.42 9.21
CA GLY A 68 -8.74 -2.80 9.70
C GLY A 68 -7.37 -3.42 10.02
N ASP A 69 -6.26 -2.68 9.93
CA ASP A 69 -4.96 -3.17 10.38
C ASP A 69 -4.90 -3.30 11.91
N THR A 70 -4.54 -4.48 12.39
CA THR A 70 -4.50 -4.76 13.83
C THR A 70 -3.17 -4.34 14.46
N LYS A 71 -3.25 -3.67 15.61
CA LYS A 71 -2.10 -3.49 16.51
C LYS A 71 -2.08 -4.64 17.51
N VAL A 72 -0.96 -5.35 17.60
CA VAL A 72 -0.80 -6.48 18.54
C VAL A 72 -0.19 -6.02 19.86
N ALA A 73 0.04 -6.96 20.78
CA ALA A 73 0.45 -6.69 22.16
C ALA A 73 1.85 -6.06 22.28
N ASP A 74 2.74 -6.30 21.33
CA ASP A 74 4.10 -5.73 21.28
C ASP A 74 4.14 -4.34 20.62
N ASP A 75 2.97 -3.71 20.41
CA ASP A 75 2.77 -2.43 19.74
C ASP A 75 3.16 -2.38 18.25
N THR A 76 3.56 -3.50 17.64
CA THR A 76 3.63 -3.60 16.19
C THR A 76 2.23 -3.56 15.57
N GLN A 77 2.15 -3.11 14.33
CA GLN A 77 0.90 -2.94 13.61
C GLN A 77 0.97 -3.62 12.25
N GLY A 78 -0.09 -4.34 11.90
CA GLY A 78 -0.34 -4.76 10.52
C GLY A 78 -0.32 -3.56 9.56
N LEU A 79 -0.05 -3.84 8.30
CA LEU A 79 0.02 -2.81 7.25
C LEU A 79 -0.73 -3.24 5.98
N GLN A 80 -1.50 -4.32 6.01
CA GLN A 80 -2.05 -4.87 4.78
C GLN A 80 -3.06 -3.92 4.15
N HIS A 81 -3.99 -3.41 4.95
CA HIS A 81 -5.03 -2.50 4.46
C HIS A 81 -4.43 -1.15 4.09
N LEU A 82 -3.49 -0.64 4.91
CA LEU A 82 -2.80 0.60 4.60
C LEU A 82 -1.91 0.50 3.34
N VAL A 83 -1.28 -0.65 3.07
CA VAL A 83 -0.51 -0.87 1.83
C VAL A 83 -1.43 -0.80 0.61
N TRP A 84 -2.62 -1.40 0.67
CA TRP A 84 -3.59 -1.32 -0.43
C TRP A 84 -4.09 0.10 -0.65
N GLU A 85 -4.42 0.83 0.42
CA GLU A 85 -4.85 2.24 0.33
C GLU A 85 -3.76 3.15 -0.26
N VAL A 86 -2.48 2.86 -0.01
CA VAL A 86 -1.37 3.66 -0.57
C VAL A 86 -1.04 3.23 -2.01
N ALA A 87 -1.31 1.98 -2.37
CA ALA A 87 -0.97 1.43 -3.68
C ALA A 87 -2.01 1.75 -4.78
N TYR A 88 -3.27 2.04 -4.42
CA TYR A 88 -4.41 2.16 -5.34
C TYR A 88 -5.24 3.42 -5.08
#